data_AF-A0A2H1BXN4-F1
#
_entry.id   AF-A0A2H1BXN4-F1
#
_cell.length_a   1.000
_cell.length_b   1.000
_cell.length_c   1.000
_cell.angle_alpha   90.00
_cell.angle_beta   90.00
_cell.angle_gamma   90.00
#
_symmetry.space_group_name_H-M   'P 1'
#
loop_
_entity.id
_entity.type
_entity.pdbx_description
1 polymer ?
#
loop_
_entity_poly.entity_id
_entity_poly.type
_entity_poly.pdbx_seq_one_letter_code
_entity_poly.pdbx_strand_id
1 'polypeptide(L)'
;MSKSLNELIREERFRSASDMKYEFTQMAAKSGPNVDDEYADAFIPKRSNAERDATRMKQDAVAAYKRRTFAESSCTTCLERVPKHLVISVGEKSFLSLPEHVSMVHGQCFITPYEHIGSLTRVDDCTLREIISFKRQLIQMFRQQLNRSSCVFMETATKPDSSRAHTQIECIPIPPDATESVSGYFRKALEEIGSEWDQNRRVIKLNRPGFGAYGAVPPKFPYFAVEFGLDGGGLARILDDGRDIPVYFGREVIADLLEKDTRFWRKPKLERFEQLRSKVVQFENWWEPFDEWSKRDPRSSVTGDSSGALKLSSPEGPELPPGLH
;
A
#
# COMPACT_ATOMS: atom_id res chain seq x y z
N MET A 1 -3.70 -17.92 -41.06
CA MET A 1 -2.87 -16.71 -41.29
C MET A 1 -1.75 -16.74 -40.27
N SER A 2 -0.50 -16.66 -40.70
CA SER A 2 0.66 -16.58 -39.80
C SER A 2 0.69 -15.20 -39.15
N LYS A 3 0.73 -15.13 -37.81
CA LYS A 3 0.88 -13.88 -37.07
C LYS A 3 2.24 -13.26 -37.37
N SER A 4 2.31 -11.94 -37.46
CA SER A 4 3.59 -11.23 -37.60
C SER A 4 4.37 -11.24 -36.27
N LEU A 5 5.70 -11.08 -36.33
CA LEU A 5 6.54 -11.02 -35.13
C LEU A 5 6.11 -9.90 -34.17
N ASN A 6 5.72 -8.75 -34.71
CA ASN A 6 5.24 -7.61 -33.92
C ASN A 6 3.91 -7.92 -33.22
N GLU A 7 3.02 -8.67 -33.86
CA GLU A 7 1.77 -9.13 -33.22
C GLU A 7 2.06 -10.14 -32.11
N LEU A 8 2.99 -11.07 -32.31
CA LEU A 8 3.41 -12.02 -31.27
C LEU A 8 4.01 -11.31 -30.05
N ILE A 9 4.89 -10.33 -30.28
CA ILE A 9 5.47 -9.52 -29.19
C ILE A 9 4.38 -8.74 -28.45
N ARG A 10 3.40 -8.18 -29.19
CA ARG A 10 2.29 -7.47 -28.59
C ARG A 10 1.44 -8.39 -27.72
N GLU A 11 1.07 -9.56 -28.23
CA GLU A 11 0.30 -10.57 -27.49
C GLU A 11 1.02 -11.02 -26.22
N GLU A 12 2.31 -11.32 -26.29
CA GLU A 12 3.10 -11.73 -25.12
C GLU A 12 3.21 -10.62 -24.06
N ARG A 13 3.25 -9.34 -24.47
CA ARG A 13 3.20 -8.22 -23.52
C ARG A 13 1.85 -8.08 -22.81
N PHE A 14 0.75 -8.53 -23.44
CA PHE A 14 -0.58 -8.51 -22.83
C PHE A 14 -0.88 -9.79 -22.04
N ARG A 15 -0.13 -10.88 -22.26
CA ARG A 15 -0.27 -12.12 -21.51
C ARG A 15 0.28 -11.96 -20.09
N SER A 16 -0.51 -12.42 -19.13
CA SER A 16 -0.14 -12.52 -17.72
C SER A 16 0.14 -13.98 -17.35
N ALA A 17 0.92 -14.20 -16.29
CA ALA A 17 1.11 -15.55 -15.72
C ALA A 17 -0.22 -16.20 -15.29
N SER A 18 -1.23 -15.39 -14.95
CA SER A 18 -2.58 -15.87 -14.63
C SER A 18 -3.30 -16.45 -15.85
N ASP A 19 -3.03 -15.95 -17.06
CA ASP A 19 -3.68 -16.43 -18.28
C ASP A 19 -3.22 -17.86 -18.60
N MET A 20 -1.92 -18.14 -18.48
CA MET A 20 -1.39 -19.49 -18.63
C MET A 20 -1.99 -20.47 -17.60
N LYS A 21 -2.11 -20.04 -16.34
CA LYS A 21 -2.72 -20.86 -15.28
C LYS A 21 -4.20 -21.14 -15.54
N TYR A 22 -4.93 -20.15 -16.07
CA TYR A 22 -6.33 -20.30 -16.45
C TYR A 22 -6.50 -21.22 -17.66
N GLU A 23 -5.64 -21.09 -18.68
CA GLU A 23 -5.58 -22.00 -19.82
C GLU A 23 -5.32 -23.45 -19.35
N PHE A 24 -4.32 -23.65 -18.49
CA PHE A 24 -4.01 -24.96 -17.91
C PHE A 24 -5.18 -25.52 -17.11
N THR A 25 -5.81 -24.71 -16.26
CA THR A 25 -6.97 -25.13 -15.45
C THR A 25 -8.16 -25.49 -16.33
N GLN A 26 -8.41 -24.74 -17.40
CA GLN A 26 -9.44 -25.07 -18.38
C GLN A 26 -9.16 -26.37 -19.12
N MET A 27 -7.90 -26.64 -19.48
CA MET A 27 -7.50 -27.88 -20.13
C MET A 27 -7.68 -29.06 -19.17
N ALA A 28 -7.17 -28.94 -17.94
CA ALA A 28 -7.35 -29.94 -16.89
C ALA A 28 -8.82 -30.24 -16.60
N ALA A 29 -9.68 -29.22 -16.53
CA ALA A 29 -11.12 -29.40 -16.31
C ALA A 29 -11.85 -30.10 -17.47
N LYS A 30 -11.27 -30.09 -18.68
CA LYS A 30 -11.81 -30.77 -19.87
C LYS A 30 -11.25 -32.18 -20.04
N SER A 31 -10.14 -32.50 -19.39
CA SER A 31 -9.54 -33.84 -19.38
C SER A 31 -10.36 -34.79 -18.49
N GLY A 32 -10.64 -35.99 -19.00
CA GLY A 32 -11.35 -37.04 -18.24
C GLY A 32 -10.46 -37.71 -17.18
N PRO A 33 -11.01 -38.63 -16.35
CA PRO A 33 -10.29 -39.27 -15.25
C PRO A 33 -9.17 -40.24 -15.67
N ASN A 34 -9.13 -40.67 -16.93
CA ASN A 34 -8.08 -41.55 -17.48
C ASN A 34 -7.05 -40.72 -18.24
N VAL A 35 -6.12 -40.11 -17.51
CA VAL A 35 -4.94 -39.46 -18.06
C VAL A 35 -3.71 -40.32 -17.73
N ASP A 36 -3.63 -41.48 -18.36
CA ASP A 36 -2.42 -42.31 -18.37
C ASP A 36 -1.52 -41.85 -19.52
N ASP A 37 -0.28 -41.47 -19.20
CA ASP A 37 0.93 -41.21 -20.01
C ASP A 37 0.87 -40.46 -21.37
N GLU A 38 -0.29 -40.23 -21.98
CA GLU A 38 -0.47 -39.48 -23.23
C GLU A 38 -0.82 -38.02 -22.94
N TYR A 39 0.13 -37.31 -22.34
CA TYR A 39 0.07 -35.86 -22.07
C TYR A 39 0.11 -34.98 -23.33
N ALA A 40 0.12 -35.54 -24.54
CA ALA A 40 0.40 -34.79 -25.77
C ALA A 40 -0.84 -34.09 -26.36
N ASP A 41 -1.98 -34.78 -26.45
CA ASP A 41 -3.09 -34.30 -27.30
C ASP A 41 -4.12 -33.45 -26.54
N ALA A 42 -4.22 -33.59 -25.21
CA ALA A 42 -5.13 -32.80 -24.38
C ALA A 42 -4.71 -31.32 -24.27
N PHE A 43 -3.43 -31.01 -24.52
CA PHE A 43 -2.85 -29.68 -24.42
C PHE A 43 -2.66 -28.99 -25.78
N ILE A 44 -3.07 -29.63 -26.89
CA ILE A 44 -3.04 -28.98 -28.21
C ILE A 44 -4.13 -27.91 -28.24
N PRO A 45 -3.78 -26.62 -28.39
CA PRO A 45 -4.77 -25.55 -28.44
C PRO A 45 -5.65 -25.76 -29.67
N LYS A 46 -6.92 -26.13 -29.44
CA LYS A 46 -7.94 -26.08 -30.49
C LYS A 46 -7.99 -24.64 -31.00
N ARG A 47 -8.04 -24.47 -32.34
CA ARG A 47 -8.09 -23.15 -32.99
C ARG A 47 -9.04 -22.23 -32.23
N SER A 48 -8.48 -21.18 -31.63
CA SER A 48 -9.26 -20.23 -30.85
C SER A 48 -10.16 -19.43 -31.79
N ASN A 49 -11.40 -19.19 -31.39
CA ASN A 49 -12.30 -18.33 -32.15
C ASN A 49 -12.05 -16.89 -31.70
N ALA A 50 -11.43 -16.09 -32.57
CA ALA A 50 -11.03 -14.72 -32.28
C ALA A 50 -12.19 -13.83 -31.78
N GLU A 51 -13.40 -14.04 -32.29
CA GLU A 51 -14.59 -13.28 -31.86
C GLU A 51 -15.03 -13.68 -30.43
N ARG A 52 -14.92 -14.97 -30.11
CA ARG A 52 -15.18 -15.50 -28.76
C ARG A 52 -14.11 -15.05 -27.75
N ASP A 53 -12.86 -14.95 -28.18
CA ASP A 53 -11.77 -14.45 -27.33
C ASP A 53 -11.92 -12.95 -27.06
N ALA A 54 -12.27 -12.15 -28.07
CA ALA A 54 -12.51 -10.72 -27.92
C ALA A 54 -13.69 -10.41 -26.98
N THR A 55 -14.78 -11.16 -27.10
CA THR A 55 -15.94 -11.04 -26.19
C THR A 55 -15.58 -11.44 -24.75
N ARG A 56 -14.78 -12.50 -24.56
CA ARG A 56 -14.25 -12.89 -23.25
C ARG A 56 -13.36 -11.80 -22.64
N MET A 57 -12.38 -11.28 -23.40
CA MET A 57 -11.50 -10.21 -22.93
C MET A 57 -12.28 -8.98 -22.49
N LYS A 58 -13.33 -8.60 -23.22
CA LYS A 58 -14.23 -7.51 -22.84
C LYS A 58 -14.96 -7.80 -21.54
N GLN A 59 -15.49 -9.01 -21.36
CA GLN A 59 -16.17 -9.42 -20.13
C GLN A 59 -15.22 -9.44 -18.92
N ASP A 60 -14.00 -9.94 -19.11
CA ASP A 60 -12.97 -9.99 -18.06
C ASP A 60 -12.54 -8.58 -17.63
N ALA A 61 -12.35 -7.67 -18.59
CA ALA A 61 -12.06 -6.27 -18.32
C ALA A 61 -13.19 -5.59 -17.53
N VAL A 62 -14.45 -5.82 -17.91
CA VAL A 62 -15.62 -5.29 -17.18
C VAL A 62 -15.70 -5.88 -15.77
N ALA A 63 -15.45 -7.18 -15.61
CA ALA A 63 -15.44 -7.83 -14.30
C ALA A 63 -14.30 -7.30 -13.42
N ALA A 64 -13.10 -7.13 -13.96
CA ALA A 64 -11.96 -6.55 -13.26
C ALA A 64 -12.24 -5.10 -12.81
N TYR A 65 -12.83 -4.28 -13.69
CA TYR A 65 -13.24 -2.92 -13.36
C TYR A 65 -14.27 -2.91 -12.22
N LYS A 66 -15.35 -3.69 -12.32
CA LYS A 66 -16.37 -3.80 -11.27
C LYS A 66 -15.78 -4.24 -9.93
N ARG A 67 -14.84 -5.20 -9.93
CA ARG A 67 -14.14 -5.64 -8.72
C ARG A 67 -13.31 -4.52 -8.10
N ARG A 68 -12.55 -3.76 -8.91
CA ARG A 68 -11.74 -2.63 -8.44
C ARG A 68 -12.61 -1.52 -7.85
N THR A 69 -13.65 -1.10 -8.57
CA THR A 69 -14.57 -0.05 -8.10
C THR A 69 -15.26 -0.44 -6.80
N PHE A 70 -15.72 -1.69 -6.69
CA PHE A 70 -16.31 -2.18 -5.44
C PHE A 70 -15.30 -2.16 -4.30
N ALA A 71 -14.09 -2.68 -4.53
CA ALA A 71 -13.04 -2.73 -3.54
C ALA A 71 -12.67 -1.33 -3.01
N GLU A 72 -12.47 -0.37 -3.90
CA GLU A 72 -12.19 1.03 -3.57
C GLU A 72 -13.34 1.65 -2.77
N SER A 73 -14.59 1.46 -3.20
CA SER A 73 -15.77 1.99 -2.49
C SER A 73 -15.93 1.44 -1.06
N SER A 74 -15.42 0.23 -0.81
CA SER A 74 -15.52 -0.47 0.49
C SER A 74 -14.25 -0.37 1.33
N CYS A 75 -13.19 0.26 0.82
CA CYS A 75 -11.88 0.29 1.45
C CYS A 75 -11.85 1.27 2.63
N THR A 76 -11.48 0.80 3.82
CA THR A 76 -11.35 1.63 5.03
C THR A 76 -10.12 2.55 5.02
N THR A 77 -9.15 2.29 4.14
CA THR A 77 -7.88 3.02 4.03
C THR A 77 -7.96 4.18 3.04
N CYS A 78 -8.89 4.13 2.08
CA CYS A 78 -9.14 5.21 1.12
C CYS A 78 -9.54 6.51 1.84
N LEU A 79 -9.03 7.65 1.37
CA LEU A 79 -9.28 8.97 1.95
C LEU A 79 -10.77 9.26 2.15
N GLU A 80 -11.63 8.83 1.22
CA GLU A 80 -13.08 9.03 1.30
C GLU A 80 -13.71 8.38 2.53
N ARG A 81 -13.16 7.25 2.98
CA ARG A 81 -13.68 6.44 4.09
C ARG A 81 -12.95 6.68 5.41
N VAL A 82 -11.71 7.15 5.37
CA VAL A 82 -10.97 7.51 6.59
C VAL A 82 -11.71 8.63 7.34
N PRO A 83 -11.92 8.49 8.66
CA PRO A 83 -12.54 9.55 9.46
C PRO A 83 -11.77 10.86 9.33
N LYS A 84 -12.46 11.94 8.93
CA LYS A 84 -11.81 13.20 8.56
C LYS A 84 -11.01 13.84 9.69
N HIS A 85 -11.45 13.64 10.93
CA HIS A 85 -10.75 14.15 12.12
C HIS A 85 -9.41 13.43 12.42
N LEU A 86 -9.09 12.34 11.70
CA LEU A 86 -7.80 11.63 11.82
C LEU A 86 -6.82 12.07 10.73
N VAL A 87 -7.27 12.81 9.72
CA VAL A 87 -6.41 13.28 8.63
C VAL A 87 -5.71 14.55 9.11
N ILE A 88 -4.38 14.53 9.13
CA ILE A 88 -3.55 15.62 9.63
C ILE A 88 -3.10 16.53 8.49
N SER A 89 -2.65 15.94 7.39
CA SER A 89 -2.10 16.68 6.26
C SER A 89 -2.42 15.98 4.95
N VAL A 90 -2.65 16.78 3.92
CA VAL A 90 -3.17 16.38 2.62
C VAL A 90 -2.18 16.90 1.58
N GLY A 91 -1.45 15.99 0.94
CA GLY A 91 -0.57 16.30 -0.18
C GLY A 91 -1.30 16.17 -1.53
N GLU A 92 -0.53 16.13 -2.61
CA GLU A 92 -1.06 16.06 -3.98
C GLU A 92 -1.57 14.66 -4.35
N LYS A 93 -0.87 13.61 -3.91
CA LYS A 93 -1.17 12.20 -4.21
C LYS A 93 -1.18 11.30 -2.98
N SER A 94 -0.82 11.82 -1.81
CA SER A 94 -0.80 11.09 -0.54
C SER A 94 -1.22 11.96 0.63
N PHE A 95 -1.59 11.33 1.73
CA PHE A 95 -2.01 12.03 2.94
C PHE A 95 -1.46 11.36 4.20
N LEU A 96 -1.36 12.16 5.25
CA LEU A 96 -0.95 11.78 6.59
C LEU A 96 -2.18 11.63 7.48
N SER A 97 -2.27 10.52 8.21
CA SER A 97 -3.38 10.26 9.14
C SER A 97 -2.93 9.55 10.41
N LEU A 98 -3.77 9.58 11.45
CA LEU A 98 -3.54 8.92 12.73
C LEU A 98 -4.38 7.65 12.89
N PRO A 99 -3.92 6.67 13.70
CA PRO A 99 -4.73 5.53 14.08
C PRO A 99 -5.90 5.93 15.00
N GLU A 100 -7.07 5.36 14.72
CA GLU A 100 -8.29 5.46 15.55
C GLU A 100 -8.16 4.68 16.88
N HIS A 101 -7.27 3.69 16.90
CA HIS A 101 -7.00 2.86 18.07
C HIS A 101 -5.91 3.47 18.94
N VAL A 102 -5.82 2.96 20.18
CA VAL A 102 -4.76 3.31 21.12
C VAL A 102 -3.40 3.04 20.48
N SER A 103 -2.58 4.08 20.39
CA SER A 103 -1.26 3.99 19.79
C SER A 103 -0.27 3.26 20.70
N MET A 104 0.65 2.50 20.11
CA MET A 104 1.73 1.85 20.85
C MET A 104 2.71 2.87 21.43
N VAL A 105 2.98 3.91 20.65
CA VAL A 105 3.90 5.00 20.97
C VAL A 105 3.25 6.32 20.56
N HIS A 106 3.51 7.39 21.30
CA HIS A 106 3.09 8.74 20.94
C HIS A 106 3.70 9.13 19.59
N GLY A 107 2.87 9.65 18.67
CA GLY A 107 3.30 10.03 17.33
C GLY A 107 3.19 8.92 16.28
N GLN A 108 2.65 7.74 16.60
CA GLN A 108 2.32 6.75 15.58
C GLN A 108 1.34 7.32 14.54
N CYS A 109 1.69 7.20 13.26
CA CYS A 109 0.91 7.77 12.14
C CYS A 109 1.04 6.92 10.87
N PHE A 110 0.24 7.26 9.86
CA PHE A 110 0.17 6.54 8.58
C PHE A 110 0.33 7.50 7.40
N ILE A 111 1.16 7.12 6.44
CA ILE A 111 1.23 7.75 5.11
C ILE A 111 0.51 6.84 4.13
N THR A 112 -0.51 7.37 3.45
CA THR A 112 -1.37 6.59 2.54
C THR A 112 -1.47 7.30 1.19
N PRO A 113 -1.22 6.62 0.06
CA PRO A 113 -1.51 7.18 -1.26
C PRO A 113 -3.01 7.26 -1.52
N TYR A 114 -3.47 8.26 -2.28
CA TYR A 114 -4.87 8.37 -2.68
C TYR A 114 -5.29 7.23 -3.61
N GLU A 115 -4.42 6.86 -4.55
CA GLU A 115 -4.71 5.74 -5.44
C GLU A 115 -4.86 4.45 -4.62
N HIS A 116 -5.97 3.73 -4.84
CA HIS A 116 -6.18 2.41 -4.28
C HIS A 116 -5.23 1.41 -4.95
N ILE A 117 -4.05 1.26 -4.35
CA ILE A 117 -2.94 0.46 -4.86
C ILE A 117 -2.36 -0.44 -3.77
N GLY A 118 -2.07 -1.70 -4.09
CA GLY A 118 -1.75 -2.73 -3.09
C GLY A 118 -0.33 -2.73 -2.53
N SER A 119 0.59 -1.96 -3.11
CA SER A 119 1.98 -1.87 -2.65
C SER A 119 2.69 -0.62 -3.13
N LEU A 120 3.70 -0.17 -2.37
CA LEU A 120 4.59 0.92 -2.74
C LEU A 120 5.37 0.58 -4.01
N THR A 121 5.72 -0.69 -4.26
CA THR A 121 6.41 -1.12 -5.49
C THR A 121 5.65 -0.84 -6.79
N ARG A 122 4.37 -0.47 -6.71
CA ARG A 122 3.52 -0.22 -7.87
C ARG A 122 3.17 1.26 -8.07
N VAL A 123 3.53 2.15 -7.13
CA VAL A 123 3.17 3.58 -7.22
C VAL A 123 3.96 4.26 -8.33
N ASP A 124 3.46 5.39 -8.83
CA ASP A 124 4.21 6.23 -9.75
C ASP A 124 5.28 7.07 -9.04
N ASP A 125 6.27 7.54 -9.80
CA ASP A 125 7.41 8.28 -9.25
C ASP A 125 7.00 9.58 -8.55
N CYS A 126 5.89 10.24 -8.92
CA CYS A 126 5.43 11.44 -8.23
C CYS A 126 4.93 11.11 -6.82
N THR A 127 4.07 10.09 -6.70
CA THR A 127 3.58 9.60 -5.41
C THR A 127 4.74 9.14 -4.52
N LEU A 128 5.73 8.45 -5.09
CA LEU A 128 6.91 8.03 -4.34
C LEU A 128 7.71 9.22 -3.78
N ARG A 129 7.97 10.25 -4.59
CA ARG A 129 8.68 11.46 -4.14
C ARG A 129 7.94 12.17 -3.02
N GLU A 130 6.61 12.21 -3.11
CA GLU A 130 5.76 12.82 -2.09
C GLU A 130 5.82 12.05 -0.77
N ILE A 131 5.71 10.71 -0.83
CA ILE A 131 5.89 9.83 0.33
C ILE A 131 7.27 10.04 0.97
N ILE A 132 8.34 10.15 0.18
CA ILE A 132 9.69 10.43 0.68
C ILE A 132 9.74 11.79 1.40
N SER A 133 9.05 12.81 0.88
CA SER A 133 8.95 14.13 1.52
C SER A 133 8.25 14.05 2.88
N PHE A 134 7.10 13.36 2.95
CA PHE A 134 6.40 13.14 4.22
C PHE A 134 7.29 12.42 5.25
N LYS A 135 8.01 11.37 4.83
CA LYS A 135 8.96 10.67 5.72
C LYS A 135 10.02 11.62 6.27
N ARG A 136 10.61 12.47 5.41
CA ARG A 136 11.63 13.47 5.82
C ARG A 136 11.09 14.47 6.83
N GLN A 137 9.91 15.02 6.59
CA GLN A 137 9.26 15.97 7.48
C GLN A 137 8.94 15.34 8.85
N LEU A 138 8.41 14.10 8.86
CA LEU A 138 8.13 13.36 10.09
C LEU A 138 9.40 13.13 10.92
N ILE A 139 10.51 12.75 10.26
CA ILE A 139 11.79 12.54 10.96
C ILE A 139 12.29 13.83 11.60
N GLN A 140 12.19 14.96 10.91
CA GLN A 140 12.56 16.26 11.47
C GLN A 140 11.66 16.65 12.65
N MET A 141 10.35 16.45 12.51
CA MET A 141 9.38 16.70 13.56
C MET A 141 9.67 15.87 14.82
N PHE A 142 9.83 14.55 14.68
CA PHE A 142 10.07 13.68 15.84
C PHE A 142 11.42 13.94 16.50
N ARG A 143 12.44 14.35 15.72
CA ARG A 143 13.72 14.78 16.28
C ARG A 143 13.58 16.01 17.18
N GLN A 144 12.72 16.96 16.80
CA GLN A 144 12.51 18.19 17.58
C GLN A 144 11.54 17.99 18.75
N GLN A 145 10.44 17.25 18.54
CA GLN A 145 9.32 17.17 19.49
C GLN A 145 9.41 15.98 20.45
N LEU A 146 10.09 14.89 20.06
CA LEU A 146 10.16 13.64 20.85
C LEU A 146 11.61 13.31 21.24
N ASN A 147 12.30 14.18 21.96
CA ASN A 147 13.61 13.89 22.57
C ASN A 147 14.65 13.29 21.58
N ARG A 148 14.78 13.85 20.37
CA ARG A 148 15.66 13.31 19.31
C ARG A 148 15.35 11.86 18.89
N SER A 149 14.10 11.44 19.02
CA SER A 149 13.64 10.13 18.53
C SER A 149 13.88 9.98 17.03
N SER A 150 14.23 8.76 16.65
CA SER A 150 14.24 8.33 15.25
C SER A 150 12.86 7.78 14.87
N CYS A 151 12.71 7.25 13.66
CA CYS A 151 11.45 6.73 13.15
C CYS A 151 11.68 5.43 12.41
N VAL A 152 10.72 4.52 12.52
CA VAL A 152 10.64 3.31 11.73
C VAL A 152 9.45 3.43 10.79
N PHE A 153 9.70 3.25 9.51
CA PHE A 153 8.65 3.19 8.49
C PHE A 153 8.47 1.76 8.03
N MET A 154 7.26 1.24 8.13
CA MET A 154 6.96 -0.16 7.81
C MET A 154 5.88 -0.23 6.75
N GLU A 155 6.02 -1.19 5.86
CA GLU A 155 5.00 -1.56 4.89
C GLU A 155 4.85 -3.08 4.90
N THR A 156 3.60 -3.54 5.01
CA THR A 156 3.25 -4.97 4.91
C THR A 156 2.33 -5.17 3.72
N ALA A 157 2.87 -5.69 2.63
CA ALA A 157 2.15 -5.95 1.39
C ALA A 157 2.00 -7.47 1.19
N THR A 158 1.00 -8.10 1.83
CA THR A 158 0.79 -9.56 1.75
C THR A 158 0.14 -10.00 0.44
N LYS A 159 -0.78 -9.20 -0.09
CA LYS A 159 -1.53 -9.52 -1.33
C LYS A 159 -1.54 -8.33 -2.27
N PRO A 160 -0.37 -7.88 -2.76
CA PRO A 160 -0.25 -6.62 -3.51
C PRO A 160 -0.98 -6.61 -4.86
N ASP A 161 -1.31 -7.79 -5.41
CA ASP A 161 -2.10 -7.91 -6.65
C ASP A 161 -3.62 -8.01 -6.39
N SER A 162 -4.04 -8.11 -5.13
CA SER A 162 -5.47 -8.16 -4.78
C SER A 162 -6.14 -6.81 -5.07
N SER A 163 -7.30 -6.86 -5.71
CA SER A 163 -8.15 -5.67 -5.91
C SER A 163 -8.56 -4.95 -4.63
N ARG A 164 -8.49 -5.62 -3.47
CA ARG A 164 -8.84 -5.08 -2.15
C ARG A 164 -7.65 -4.53 -1.36
N ALA A 165 -6.43 -4.72 -1.84
CA ALA A 165 -5.25 -4.28 -1.14
C ALA A 165 -5.02 -2.78 -1.35
N HIS A 166 -4.87 -2.06 -0.25
CA HIS A 166 -4.46 -0.65 -0.24
C HIS A 166 -3.25 -0.53 0.67
N THR A 167 -2.12 -0.12 0.10
CA THR A 167 -0.88 0.09 0.85
C THR A 167 -1.04 1.27 1.81
N GLN A 168 -0.46 1.09 2.98
CA GLN A 168 -0.36 2.11 4.01
C GLN A 168 1.00 1.95 4.68
N ILE A 169 1.77 3.03 4.73
CA ILE A 169 3.07 3.05 5.37
C ILE A 169 2.87 3.49 6.81
N GLU A 170 3.19 2.62 7.75
CA GLU A 170 3.11 2.89 9.17
C GLU A 170 4.41 3.52 9.66
N CYS A 171 4.29 4.68 10.32
CA CYS A 171 5.41 5.37 10.96
C CYS A 171 5.28 5.24 12.47
N ILE A 172 6.31 4.68 13.11
CA ILE A 172 6.40 4.59 14.56
C ILE A 172 7.69 5.30 15.02
N PRO A 173 7.60 6.36 15.84
CA PRO A 173 8.79 6.97 16.43
C PRO A 173 9.42 6.03 17.46
N ILE A 174 10.75 5.99 17.48
CA ILE A 174 11.55 5.14 18.35
C ILE A 174 12.50 6.02 19.17
N PRO A 175 12.56 5.87 20.50
CA PRO A 175 13.47 6.63 21.34
C PRO A 175 14.93 6.38 20.95
N PRO A 176 15.83 7.34 21.22
CA PRO A 176 17.25 7.21 20.87
C PRO A 176 17.88 5.92 21.43
N ASP A 177 17.54 5.54 22.65
CA ASP A 177 18.06 4.35 23.34
C ASP A 177 17.78 3.04 22.58
N ALA A 178 16.65 2.98 21.87
CA ALA A 178 16.24 1.80 21.09
C ALA A 178 16.67 1.87 19.61
N THR A 179 17.18 3.02 19.16
CA THR A 179 17.49 3.27 17.74
C THR A 179 18.69 2.45 17.26
N GLU A 180 19.66 2.14 18.11
CA GLU A 180 20.83 1.33 17.74
C GLU A 180 20.46 -0.16 17.56
N SER A 181 19.56 -0.66 18.40
CA SER A 181 19.17 -2.08 18.45
C SER A 181 18.09 -2.46 17.42
N VAL A 182 17.27 -1.50 16.97
CA VAL A 182 16.09 -1.77 16.12
C VAL A 182 16.43 -2.56 14.86
N SER A 183 17.55 -2.26 14.20
CA SER A 183 17.98 -2.95 12.98
C SER A 183 18.32 -4.43 13.24
N GLY A 184 18.90 -4.73 14.41
CA GLY A 184 19.22 -6.10 14.83
C GLY A 184 17.96 -6.92 15.14
N TYR A 185 16.99 -6.31 15.82
CA TYR A 185 15.69 -6.94 16.12
C TYR A 185 14.93 -7.30 14.83
N PHE A 186 14.82 -6.35 13.89
CA PHE A 186 14.18 -6.61 12.61
C PHE A 186 14.95 -7.61 11.76
N ARG A 187 16.29 -7.58 11.76
CA ARG A 187 17.10 -8.59 11.06
C ARG A 187 16.78 -9.98 11.57
N LYS A 188 16.81 -10.18 12.89
CA LYS A 188 16.52 -11.47 13.53
C LYS A 188 15.10 -11.93 13.21
N ALA A 189 14.10 -11.08 13.42
CA ALA A 189 12.71 -11.41 13.16
C ALA A 189 12.45 -11.76 11.67
N LEU A 190 13.10 -11.05 10.75
CA LEU A 190 13.01 -11.35 9.32
C LEU A 190 13.76 -12.62 8.92
N GLU A 191 14.81 -13.03 9.64
CA GLU A 191 15.50 -14.30 9.40
C GLU A 191 14.69 -15.49 9.90
N GLU A 192 13.98 -15.33 11.03
CA GLU A 192 13.17 -16.36 11.67
C GLU A 192 11.81 -16.60 10.98
N ILE A 193 11.23 -15.56 10.36
CA ILE A 193 9.96 -15.70 9.64
C ILE A 193 10.13 -16.46 8.31
N GLY A 194 9.07 -17.15 7.89
CA GLY A 194 9.05 -17.93 6.63
C GLY A 194 9.37 -19.41 6.82
N SER A 195 9.43 -20.16 5.71
CA SER A 195 9.81 -21.57 5.72
C SER A 195 11.34 -21.71 5.71
N GLU A 196 11.85 -22.84 6.20
CA GLU A 196 13.24 -23.26 5.95
C GLU A 196 13.52 -23.49 4.46
N TRP A 197 12.46 -23.72 3.68
CA TRP A 197 12.48 -24.05 2.26
C TRP A 197 12.12 -22.87 1.33
N ASP A 198 12.03 -21.66 1.88
CA ASP A 198 11.79 -20.45 1.09
C ASP A 198 12.88 -20.29 0.02
N GLN A 199 12.47 -19.95 -1.21
CA GLN A 199 13.37 -19.83 -2.36
C GLN A 199 14.01 -18.44 -2.43
N ASN A 200 13.30 -17.43 -1.93
CA ASN A 200 13.76 -16.05 -1.93
C ASN A 200 14.76 -15.79 -0.79
N ARG A 201 15.67 -14.83 -1.01
CA ARG A 201 16.60 -14.39 0.04
C ARG A 201 15.82 -13.92 1.27
N ARG A 202 16.21 -14.41 2.45
CA ARG A 202 15.57 -14.09 3.73
C ARG A 202 15.53 -12.59 4.03
N VAL A 203 16.62 -11.89 3.73
CA VAL A 203 16.75 -10.45 4.02
C VAL A 203 17.41 -9.73 2.85
N ILE A 204 16.71 -8.72 2.34
CA ILE A 204 17.15 -7.78 1.31
C ILE A 204 17.51 -6.47 2.01
N LYS A 205 18.73 -5.96 1.78
CA LYS A 205 19.14 -4.65 2.31
C LYS A 205 18.61 -3.53 1.40
N LEU A 206 17.91 -2.57 2.00
CA LEU A 206 17.42 -1.38 1.32
C LEU A 206 18.47 -0.28 1.43
N ASN A 207 19.09 0.07 0.30
CA ASN A 207 20.21 1.02 0.24
C ASN A 207 19.78 2.45 -0.11
N ARG A 208 18.53 2.64 -0.56
CA ARG A 208 18.00 3.95 -0.97
C ARG A 208 17.08 4.48 0.13
N PRO A 209 17.49 5.49 0.90
CA PRO A 209 16.71 5.98 2.03
C PRO A 209 15.38 6.60 1.56
N GLY A 210 14.27 6.19 2.18
CA GLY A 210 12.92 6.66 1.92
C GLY A 210 12.17 5.91 0.82
N PHE A 211 12.86 5.16 -0.04
CA PHE A 211 12.27 4.42 -1.16
C PHE A 211 11.50 3.17 -0.73
N GLY A 212 11.74 2.66 0.48
CA GLY A 212 11.16 1.41 0.96
C GLY A 212 11.51 0.25 0.04
N ALA A 213 10.51 -0.58 -0.26
CA ALA A 213 10.66 -1.70 -1.19
C ALA A 213 10.78 -1.28 -2.67
N TYR A 214 10.54 0.00 -3.01
CA TYR A 214 10.52 0.45 -4.40
C TYR A 214 11.88 0.25 -5.08
N GLY A 215 11.89 -0.54 -6.16
CA GLY A 215 13.09 -0.90 -6.90
C GLY A 215 13.96 -2.00 -6.26
N ALA A 216 13.72 -2.36 -4.99
CA ALA A 216 14.38 -3.47 -4.31
C ALA A 216 13.59 -4.78 -4.41
N VAL A 217 12.26 -4.69 -4.38
CA VAL A 217 11.34 -5.82 -4.54
C VAL A 217 10.58 -5.65 -5.86
N PRO A 218 10.47 -6.71 -6.69
CA PRO A 218 9.69 -6.63 -7.92
C PRO A 218 8.19 -6.38 -7.66
N PRO A 219 7.48 -5.68 -8.57
CA PRO A 219 6.05 -5.47 -8.43
C PRO A 219 5.26 -6.79 -8.34
N LYS A 220 4.12 -6.76 -7.64
CA LYS A 220 3.21 -7.91 -7.42
C LYS A 220 3.73 -9.05 -6.53
N PHE A 221 4.96 -8.99 -6.05
CA PHE A 221 5.45 -9.93 -5.05
C PHE A 221 5.00 -9.51 -3.65
N PRO A 222 4.46 -10.42 -2.84
CA PRO A 222 4.25 -10.16 -1.42
C PRO A 222 5.55 -9.81 -0.69
N TYR A 223 5.54 -8.82 0.18
CA TYR A 223 6.71 -8.46 0.97
C TYR A 223 6.38 -7.79 2.30
N PHE A 224 7.36 -7.80 3.20
CA PHE A 224 7.47 -6.88 4.32
C PHE A 224 8.70 -6.00 4.11
N ALA A 225 8.57 -4.70 4.33
CA ALA A 225 9.68 -3.75 4.27
C ALA A 225 9.69 -2.83 5.49
N VAL A 226 10.89 -2.55 5.99
CA VAL A 226 11.13 -1.64 7.10
C VAL A 226 12.30 -0.72 6.78
N GLU A 227 12.14 0.56 7.05
CA GLU A 227 13.17 1.58 6.90
C GLU A 227 13.44 2.28 8.24
N PHE A 228 14.71 2.57 8.51
CA PHE A 228 15.17 3.18 9.76
C PHE A 228 15.60 4.63 9.51
N GLY A 229 14.73 5.61 9.81
CA GLY A 229 15.03 7.04 9.71
C GLY A 229 15.57 7.48 8.35
N LEU A 230 16.17 8.68 8.27
CA LEU A 230 16.64 9.25 7.00
C LEU A 230 18.07 8.85 6.68
N ASP A 231 18.88 8.68 7.73
CA ASP A 231 20.33 8.49 7.64
C ASP A 231 20.72 7.00 7.60
N GLY A 232 19.75 6.08 7.70
CA GLY A 232 19.95 4.65 7.87
C GLY A 232 19.20 3.81 6.82
N GLY A 233 19.78 2.67 6.47
CA GLY A 233 19.20 1.74 5.49
C GLY A 233 17.89 1.11 5.95
N GLY A 234 17.46 0.11 5.22
CA GLY A 234 16.28 -0.67 5.58
C GLY A 234 16.47 -2.15 5.29
N LEU A 235 15.46 -2.93 5.65
CA LEU A 235 15.40 -4.35 5.40
C LEU A 235 14.08 -4.67 4.73
N ALA A 236 14.08 -5.60 3.79
CA ALA A 236 12.88 -6.15 3.22
C ALA A 236 12.99 -7.67 3.12
N ARG A 237 11.84 -8.33 3.11
CA ARG A 237 11.72 -9.77 2.84
C ARG A 237 10.56 -9.99 1.89
N ILE A 238 10.81 -10.74 0.83
CA ILE A 238 9.75 -11.26 -0.04
C ILE A 238 9.10 -12.44 0.70
N LEU A 239 7.76 -12.46 0.72
CA LEU A 239 6.99 -13.52 1.36
C LEU A 239 6.57 -14.53 0.29
N ASP A 240 7.00 -15.78 0.45
CA ASP A 240 6.66 -16.85 -0.48
C ASP A 240 5.22 -17.35 -0.28
N ASP A 241 4.63 -17.88 -1.36
CA ASP A 241 3.27 -18.41 -1.41
C ASP A 241 3.13 -19.66 -0.52
N GLY A 242 2.94 -19.46 0.78
CA GLY A 242 2.77 -20.55 1.74
C GLY A 242 2.30 -20.13 3.13
N ARG A 243 2.61 -18.91 3.58
CA ARG A 243 2.13 -18.35 4.86
C ARG A 243 1.94 -16.84 4.81
N ASP A 244 0.73 -16.39 5.13
CA ASP A 244 0.47 -14.97 5.40
C ASP A 244 1.17 -14.61 6.71
N ILE A 245 2.04 -13.60 6.70
CA ILE A 245 2.52 -12.99 7.95
C ILE A 245 1.38 -12.18 8.57
N PRO A 246 1.28 -12.11 9.90
CA PRO A 246 0.30 -11.23 10.53
C PRO A 246 0.53 -9.78 10.09
N VAL A 247 -0.56 -9.04 9.85
CA VAL A 247 -0.50 -7.61 9.48
C VAL A 247 0.23 -6.78 10.56
N TYR A 248 0.18 -7.23 11.81
CA TYR A 248 0.86 -6.60 12.94
C TYR A 248 2.31 -7.07 13.16
N PHE A 249 2.91 -7.87 12.27
CA PHE A 249 4.26 -8.42 12.45
C PHE A 249 5.30 -7.35 12.76
N GLY A 250 5.32 -6.23 12.02
CA GLY A 250 6.25 -5.14 12.30
C GLY A 250 6.04 -4.50 13.69
N ARG A 251 4.78 -4.45 14.15
CA ARG A 251 4.43 -3.93 15.47
C ARG A 251 4.87 -4.87 16.59
N GLU A 252 4.78 -6.19 16.37
CA GLU A 252 5.27 -7.20 17.30
C GLU A 252 6.78 -7.02 17.56
N VAL A 253 7.58 -6.86 16.51
CA VAL A 253 9.03 -6.62 16.63
C VAL A 253 9.35 -5.33 17.40
N ILE A 254 8.60 -4.25 17.15
CA ILE A 254 8.78 -2.98 17.86
C ILE A 254 8.30 -3.08 19.31
N ALA A 255 7.22 -3.82 19.57
CA ALA A 255 6.70 -4.02 20.91
C ALA A 255 7.68 -4.83 21.77
N ASP A 256 8.32 -5.84 21.20
CA ASP A 256 9.37 -6.61 21.87
C ASP A 256 10.59 -5.73 22.18
N LEU A 257 10.95 -4.82 21.27
CA LEU A 257 12.04 -3.85 21.49
C LEU A 257 11.72 -2.82 22.58
N LEU A 258 10.47 -2.37 22.67
CA LEU A 258 10.01 -1.32 23.60
C LEU A 258 9.32 -1.87 24.85
N GLU A 259 9.34 -3.20 25.05
CA GLU A 259 8.70 -3.91 26.15
C GLU A 259 7.20 -3.55 26.34
N LYS A 260 6.45 -3.49 25.22
CA LYS A 260 5.03 -3.16 25.22
C LYS A 260 4.13 -4.40 25.26
N ASP A 261 3.06 -4.34 26.07
CA ASP A 261 2.06 -5.41 26.14
C ASP A 261 1.35 -5.62 24.78
N THR A 262 1.08 -6.88 24.45
CA THR A 262 0.25 -7.38 23.34
C THR A 262 -1.04 -6.59 23.07
N ARG A 263 -1.64 -5.99 24.10
CA ARG A 263 -2.85 -5.17 24.00
C ARG A 263 -2.70 -3.97 23.07
N PHE A 264 -1.47 -3.46 22.90
CA PHE A 264 -1.21 -2.27 22.09
C PHE A 264 -0.99 -2.55 20.60
N TRP A 265 -0.73 -3.80 20.20
CA TRP A 265 -0.35 -4.12 18.83
C TRP A 265 -1.12 -5.24 18.16
N ARG A 266 -1.56 -6.26 18.91
CA ARG A 266 -2.26 -7.42 18.34
C ARG A 266 -3.73 -7.14 18.04
N LYS A 267 -4.42 -6.49 19.00
CA LYS A 267 -5.83 -6.07 18.90
C LYS A 267 -6.03 -4.77 19.69
N PRO A 268 -5.46 -3.65 19.22
CA PRO A 268 -5.57 -2.39 19.93
C PRO A 268 -7.03 -1.96 20.00
N LYS A 269 -7.45 -1.49 21.18
CA LYS A 269 -8.83 -1.03 21.41
C LYS A 269 -9.02 0.34 20.75
N LEU A 270 -10.26 0.62 20.35
CA LEU A 270 -10.65 1.97 19.93
C LEU A 270 -10.42 2.95 21.09
N GLU A 271 -9.83 4.08 20.77
CA GLU A 271 -9.56 5.15 21.73
C GLU A 271 -10.86 5.94 21.98
N ARG A 272 -11.03 6.50 23.18
CA ARG A 272 -12.21 7.34 23.46
C ARG A 272 -12.10 8.63 22.65
N PHE A 273 -13.23 9.16 22.19
CA PHE A 273 -13.25 10.35 21.33
C PHE A 273 -12.50 11.56 21.91
N GLU A 274 -12.61 11.83 23.21
CA GLU A 274 -11.89 12.94 23.87
C GLU A 274 -10.36 12.76 23.84
N GLN A 275 -9.89 11.53 24.05
CA GLN A 275 -8.46 11.19 24.00
C GLN A 275 -7.95 11.29 22.58
N LEU A 276 -8.74 10.78 21.62
CA LEU A 276 -8.44 10.86 20.20
C LEU A 276 -8.33 12.31 19.73
N ARG A 277 -9.27 13.18 20.13
CA ARG A 277 -9.23 14.62 19.83
C ARG A 277 -7.97 15.27 20.39
N SER A 278 -7.62 14.96 21.64
CA SER A 278 -6.42 15.51 22.28
C SER A 278 -5.14 15.08 21.55
N LYS A 279 -5.08 13.81 21.15
CA LYS A 279 -3.99 13.23 20.35
C LYS A 279 -3.86 13.88 18.97
N VAL A 280 -4.97 14.11 18.29
CA VAL A 280 -5.01 14.81 16.98
C VAL A 280 -4.47 16.23 17.13
N VAL A 281 -5.03 17.03 18.06
CA VAL A 281 -4.61 18.42 18.28
C VAL A 281 -3.14 18.50 18.68
N GLN A 282 -2.68 17.59 19.54
CA GLN A 282 -1.26 17.52 19.91
C GLN A 282 -0.37 17.27 18.70
N PHE A 283 -0.75 16.33 17.82
CA PHE A 283 0.01 16.00 16.63
C PHE A 283 -0.03 17.14 15.60
N GLU A 284 -1.18 17.79 15.39
CA GLU A 284 -1.32 18.95 14.51
C GLU A 284 -0.38 20.09 14.94
N ASN A 285 -0.33 20.40 16.23
CA ASN A 285 0.59 21.42 16.77
C ASN A 285 2.06 21.05 16.56
N TRP A 286 2.40 19.76 16.61
CA TRP A 286 3.76 19.30 16.31
C TRP A 286 4.08 19.39 14.82
N TRP A 287 3.09 19.13 13.96
CA TRP A 287 3.23 19.01 12.52
C TRP A 287 3.21 20.35 11.79
N GLU A 288 2.44 21.33 12.28
CA GLU A 288 2.25 22.66 11.67
C GLU A 288 3.55 23.33 11.18
N PRO A 289 4.67 23.35 11.94
CA PRO A 289 5.91 23.98 11.47
C PRO A 289 6.55 23.27 10.27
N PHE A 290 6.31 21.97 10.14
CA PHE A 290 6.92 21.08 9.16
C PHE A 290 6.03 20.84 7.93
N ASP A 291 4.72 21.13 8.02
CA ASP A 291 3.77 20.90 6.93
C ASP A 291 4.07 21.81 5.73
N GLU A 292 4.84 21.29 4.78
CA GLU A 292 5.12 21.97 3.52
C GLU A 292 3.93 21.98 2.56
N TRP A 293 2.95 21.10 2.74
CA TRP A 293 1.81 20.91 1.85
C TRP A 293 0.69 21.89 2.14
N SER A 294 0.47 22.21 3.41
CA SER A 294 -0.44 23.29 3.86
C SER A 294 -0.14 24.63 3.15
N LYS A 295 1.13 24.92 2.90
CA LYS A 295 1.62 26.14 2.23
C LYS A 295 1.37 26.14 0.72
N ARG A 296 1.13 24.97 0.13
CA ARG A 296 0.87 24.79 -1.32
C ARG A 296 -0.61 24.70 -1.64
N ASP A 297 -1.49 24.60 -0.63
CA ASP A 297 -2.93 24.62 -0.82
C ASP A 297 -3.34 26.01 -1.38
N PRO A 298 -3.93 26.10 -2.58
CA PRO A 298 -4.42 27.37 -3.13
C PRO A 298 -5.47 28.06 -2.25
N ARG A 299 -6.04 27.36 -1.26
CA ARG A 299 -6.98 27.91 -0.27
C ARG A 299 -6.28 28.57 0.91
N SER A 300 -5.03 28.21 1.22
CA SER A 300 -4.28 28.82 2.33
C SER A 300 -3.76 30.23 2.00
N SER A 301 -3.74 30.62 0.73
CA SER A 301 -3.44 31.98 0.27
C SER A 301 -4.63 32.95 0.32
N VAL A 302 -5.84 32.49 0.67
CA VAL A 302 -7.06 33.31 0.67
C VAL A 302 -7.26 34.08 1.98
N THR A 303 -6.39 33.89 2.99
CA THR A 303 -6.40 34.70 4.22
C THR A 303 -5.66 36.03 4.02
N GLY A 304 -6.14 36.86 3.10
CA GLY A 304 -5.47 38.12 2.80
C GLY A 304 -6.07 39.02 1.74
N ASP A 305 -7.36 38.91 1.39
CA ASP A 305 -8.08 40.04 0.78
C ASP A 305 -9.60 39.83 0.85
N SER A 306 -10.26 40.62 1.68
CA SER A 306 -11.71 40.66 1.79
C SER A 306 -12.25 41.73 0.84
N SER A 307 -12.48 41.39 -0.43
CA SER A 307 -13.50 42.02 -1.30
C SER A 307 -13.47 41.44 -2.72
N GLY A 308 -14.30 40.42 -2.97
CA GLY A 308 -14.49 39.89 -4.32
C GLY A 308 -15.27 38.59 -4.32
N ALA A 309 -16.60 38.68 -4.28
CA ALA A 309 -17.46 37.50 -4.42
C ALA A 309 -17.31 36.90 -5.83
N LEU A 310 -16.48 35.87 -5.97
CA LEU A 310 -16.46 35.02 -7.16
C LEU A 310 -17.62 34.02 -7.06
N LYS A 311 -18.65 34.23 -7.91
CA LYS A 311 -19.73 33.28 -8.13
C LYS A 311 -19.15 32.00 -8.73
N LEU A 312 -19.10 30.93 -7.94
CA LEU A 312 -18.80 29.59 -8.42
C LEU A 312 -20.05 29.02 -9.10
N SER A 313 -20.04 28.90 -10.43
CA SER A 313 -21.09 28.18 -11.16
C SER A 313 -20.99 26.69 -10.84
N SER A 314 -22.10 26.09 -10.42
CA SER A 314 -22.22 24.66 -10.17
C SER A 314 -21.84 23.83 -11.41
N PRO A 315 -21.15 22.69 -11.28
CA PRO A 315 -20.92 21.80 -12.41
C PRO A 315 -22.24 21.16 -12.83
N GLU A 316 -22.68 21.41 -14.06
CA GLU A 316 -23.77 20.69 -14.71
C GLU A 316 -23.42 19.20 -14.76
N GLY A 317 -24.13 18.40 -13.97
CA GLY A 317 -24.14 16.95 -14.11
C GLY A 317 -24.92 16.55 -15.36
N PRO A 318 -24.64 15.39 -15.97
CA PRO A 318 -25.35 14.94 -17.16
C PRO A 318 -26.84 14.72 -16.88
N GLU A 319 -27.70 15.31 -17.72
CA GLU A 319 -29.15 15.18 -17.63
C GLU A 319 -29.61 13.72 -17.76
N LEU A 320 -30.54 13.31 -16.89
CA LEU A 320 -31.18 12.00 -16.93
C LEU A 320 -32.17 11.94 -18.11
N PRO A 321 -32.31 10.78 -18.79
CA PRO A 321 -33.23 10.63 -19.91
C PRO A 321 -34.71 10.78 -19.47
N PRO A 322 -35.57 11.37 -20.32
CA PRO A 322 -36.96 11.64 -19.98
C PRO A 322 -37.77 10.35 -19.85
N GLY A 323 -38.42 10.13 -18.69
CA GLY A 323 -39.40 9.04 -18.54
C GLY A 323 -39.60 8.42 -17.16
N LEU A 324 -38.92 8.87 -16.10
CA LEU A 324 -39.17 8.40 -14.74
C LEU A 324 -39.23 9.60 -13.78
N HIS A 325 -40.44 10.12 -13.61
CA HIS A 325 -40.83 10.86 -12.41
C HIS A 325 -41.63 9.94 -11.50
#